data_AF-A0A2V9RJD4-F1
#
_entry.id   AF-A0A2V9RJD4-F1
#
_cell.length_a   1.000
_cell.length_b   1.000
_cell.length_c   1.000
_cell.angle_alpha   90.00
_cell.angle_beta   90.00
_cell.angle_gamma   90.00
#
_symmetry.space_group_name_H-M   'P 1'
#
loop_
_entity.id
_entity.type
_entity.pdbx_description
1 polymer ?
#
loop_
_entity_poly.entity_id
_entity_poly.type
_entity_poly.pdbx_seq_one_letter_code
_entity_poly.pdbx_strand_id
1 'polypeptide(L)' 'MSEMEIRRIAYLLSETDLVVAAIAERMDCSKSAIMSINRRFQIRDYGKHRNRWNVRPAIREERDDAHFEKSQVN' A
#
# COMPACT_ATOMS: atom_id res chain seq x y z
N MET A 1 -18.73 4.01 -7.65
CA MET A 1 -18.29 3.52 -6.33
C MET A 1 -19.00 4.33 -5.24
N SER A 2 -19.84 3.65 -4.48
CA SER A 2 -20.63 4.17 -3.36
C SER A 2 -19.81 4.28 -2.07
N GLU A 3 -20.33 5.01 -1.09
CA GLU A 3 -19.69 5.15 0.22
C GLU A 3 -19.56 3.80 0.96
N MET A 4 -20.55 2.93 0.84
CA MET A 4 -20.51 1.59 1.45
C MET A 4 -19.38 0.74 0.87
N GLU A 5 -19.16 0.81 -0.44
CA GLU A 5 -18.04 0.13 -1.10
C GLU A 5 -16.68 0.70 -0.66
N ILE A 6 -16.57 2.04 -0.49
CA ILE A 6 -15.36 2.68 0.05
C ILE A 6 -15.04 2.11 1.45
N ARG A 7 -16.04 2.05 2.33
CA ARG A 7 -15.89 1.53 3.69
C ARG A 7 -15.51 0.05 3.70
N ARG A 8 -16.11 -0.75 2.81
CA ARG A 8 -15.77 -2.17 2.65
C ARG A 8 -14.33 -2.36 2.18
N ILE A 9 -13.88 -1.58 1.20
CA ILE A 9 -12.49 -1.61 0.73
C ILE A 9 -11.53 -1.17 1.84
N ALA A 10 -11.86 -0.12 2.59
CA ALA A 10 -11.05 0.34 3.71
C ALA A 10 -10.92 -0.74 4.79
N TYR A 11 -12.02 -1.42 5.13
CA TYR A 11 -12.03 -2.54 6.07
C TYR A 11 -11.15 -3.70 5.58
N LEU A 12 -11.24 -4.09 4.31
CA LEU A 12 -10.38 -5.14 3.75
C LEU A 12 -8.90 -4.73 3.77
N LEU A 13 -8.62 -3.46 3.51
CA LEU A 13 -7.28 -2.90 3.64
C LEU A 13 -6.82 -2.76 5.10
N SER A 14 -7.67 -2.67 6.12
CA SER A 14 -7.17 -2.59 7.50
C SER A 14 -7.04 -3.98 8.13
N GLU A 15 -8.05 -4.83 7.96
CA GLU A 15 -8.21 -6.06 8.74
C GLU A 15 -7.68 -7.34 8.07
N THR A 16 -7.27 -7.29 6.79
CA THR A 16 -6.90 -8.52 6.06
C THR A 16 -5.57 -8.39 5.35
N ASP A 17 -4.78 -9.46 5.27
CA ASP A 17 -3.51 -9.48 4.52
C ASP A 17 -3.68 -9.71 3.02
N LEU A 18 -4.88 -9.44 2.49
CA LEU A 18 -5.16 -9.59 1.07
C LEU A 18 -4.35 -8.59 0.26
N VAL A 19 -3.78 -9.09 -0.83
CA VAL A 19 -3.15 -8.24 -1.84
C VAL A 19 -4.21 -7.44 -2.60
N VAL A 20 -3.82 -6.26 -3.11
CA VAL A 20 -4.71 -5.36 -3.88
C VAL A 20 -5.45 -6.09 -5.00
N ALA A 21 -4.83 -7.08 -5.64
CA ALA A 21 -5.47 -7.87 -6.69
C ALA A 21 -6.65 -8.70 -6.19
N ALA A 22 -6.50 -9.36 -5.03
CA ALA A 22 -7.58 -10.15 -4.44
C ALA A 22 -8.73 -9.28 -3.92
N ILE A 23 -8.41 -8.09 -3.40
CA ILE A 23 -9.44 -7.12 -3.00
C ILE A 23 -10.18 -6.59 -4.24
N ALA A 24 -9.47 -6.34 -5.34
CA ALA A 24 -10.05 -5.89 -6.61
C ALA A 24 -11.04 -6.91 -7.17
N GLU A 25 -10.66 -8.20 -7.17
CA GLU A 25 -11.54 -9.30 -7.59
C GLU A 25 -12.76 -9.43 -6.67
N ARG A 26 -12.57 -9.34 -5.35
CA ARG A 26 -13.68 -9.45 -4.38
C ARG A 26 -14.67 -8.29 -4.46
N MET A 27 -14.20 -7.10 -4.77
CA MET A 27 -15.01 -5.88 -4.83
C MET A 27 -15.48 -5.55 -6.26
N ASP A 28 -15.15 -6.39 -7.24
CA ASP A 28 -15.38 -6.17 -8.67
C ASP A 28 -14.97 -4.75 -9.13
N CYS A 29 -13.79 -4.32 -8.71
CA CYS A 29 -13.31 -2.96 -8.95
C CYS A 29 -11.85 -2.92 -9.40
N SER A 30 -11.42 -1.80 -9.98
CA SER A 30 -10.07 -1.68 -10.49
C SER A 30 -9.03 -1.58 -9.35
N LYS A 31 -7.85 -2.18 -9.56
CA LYS A 31 -6.71 -2.05 -8.63
C LYS A 31 -6.36 -0.58 -8.36
N SER A 32 -6.52 0.29 -9.35
CA SER A 32 -6.27 1.74 -9.22
C SER A 32 -7.27 2.45 -8.32
N ALA A 33 -8.53 2.01 -8.29
CA ALA A 33 -9.53 2.52 -7.34
C ALA A 33 -9.12 2.18 -5.90
N ILE A 34 -8.70 0.94 -5.66
CA ILE A 34 -8.20 0.50 -4.35
C ILE A 34 -6.96 1.29 -3.94
N MET A 35 -5.99 1.47 -4.84
CA MET A 35 -4.79 2.27 -4.55
C MET A 35 -5.13 3.73 -4.22
N SER A 36 -6.14 4.31 -4.89
CA SER A 36 -6.61 5.67 -4.61
C SER A 36 -7.25 5.79 -3.23
N ILE A 37 -8.08 4.81 -2.85
CA ILE A 37 -8.68 4.73 -1.51
C ILE A 37 -7.61 4.55 -0.45
N ASN A 38 -6.71 3.58 -0.66
CA ASN A 38 -5.61 3.31 0.23
C ASN A 38 -4.74 4.56 0.46
N ARG A 39 -4.43 5.32 -0.60
CA ARG A 39 -3.69 6.58 -0.50
C ARG A 39 -4.48 7.66 0.24
N ARG A 40 -5.78 7.78 -0.03
CA ARG A 40 -6.68 8.76 0.58
C ARG A 40 -6.80 8.57 2.10
N PHE A 41 -6.86 7.32 2.55
CA PHE A 41 -7.02 6.97 3.96
C PHE A 41 -5.70 6.53 4.63
N GLN A 42 -4.60 6.50 3.86
CA GLN A 42 -3.26 6.10 4.31
C GLN A 42 -3.24 4.77 5.10
N ILE A 43 -4.01 3.78 4.65
CA ILE A 43 -4.26 2.54 5.41
C ILE A 43 -3.03 1.61 5.39
N ARG A 44 -2.53 1.30 4.19
CA ARG A 44 -1.32 0.50 3.97
C ARG A 44 -0.27 1.33 3.23
N ASP A 45 0.98 1.26 3.64
CA ASP A 45 2.08 1.81 2.84
C ASP A 45 2.66 0.74 1.93
N TYR A 46 2.42 0.89 0.62
CA TYR A 46 2.95 -0.01 -0.40
C TYR A 46 4.34 0.41 -0.90
N GLY A 47 4.93 1.49 -0.37
CA GLY A 47 6.37 1.77 -0.35
C GLY A 47 7.20 1.34 -1.57
N LYS A 48 6.73 1.61 -2.80
CA LYS A 48 7.34 1.19 -4.09
C LYS A 48 7.47 -0.33 -4.32
N HIS A 49 6.96 -1.19 -3.45
CA HIS A 49 7.01 -2.66 -3.59
C HIS A 49 5.59 -3.23 -3.63
N ARG A 50 5.08 -3.53 -4.83
CA ARG A 50 3.76 -4.17 -5.04
C ARG A 50 3.66 -5.60 -4.47
N ASN A 51 4.74 -6.15 -3.94
CA ASN A 51 4.93 -7.59 -3.71
C ASN A 51 5.64 -7.95 -2.38
N ARG A 52 6.01 -7.00 -1.51
CA ARG A 52 6.53 -7.30 -0.17
C ARG A 52 5.92 -6.41 0.90
N TRP A 53 5.29 -7.05 1.88
CA TRP A 53 4.77 -6.44 3.09
C TRP A 53 5.91 -6.10 4.03
N ASN A 54 6.29 -4.82 4.12
CA ASN A 54 7.08 -4.35 5.25
C ASN A 54 6.10 -3.96 6.34
N VAL A 55 5.73 -4.93 7.19
CA VAL A 55 5.07 -4.65 8.46
C VAL A 55 6.09 -3.88 9.29
N ARG A 56 5.95 -2.56 9.41
CA ARG A 56 6.82 -1.79 10.30
C ARG A 56 6.51 -2.24 11.73
N PRO A 57 7.48 -2.78 12.49
CA PRO A 57 7.31 -2.85 13.93
C PRO A 57 7.17 -1.41 14.43
N ALA A 58 6.14 -1.15 15.21
CA ALA A 58 5.95 0.15 15.84
C ALA A 58 7.25 0.53 16.57
N ILE A 59 7.86 1.63 16.12
CA ILE A 59 8.82 2.48 16.85
C ILE A 59 9.98 1.77 17.58
N ARG A 60 11.15 1.77 16.93
CA ARG A 60 12.37 2.31 17.55
C ARG A 60 13.11 3.13 16.50
N GLU A 61 13.28 4.42 16.79
CA GLU A 61 14.22 5.31 16.10
C GLU A 61 15.63 4.71 16.16
N GLU A 62 16.36 4.69 15.05
CA GLU A 62 17.65 5.41 14.90
C GLU A 62 18.12 5.34 13.44
N ARG A 63 18.99 6.27 13.10
CA ARG A 63 19.38 6.76 11.77
C ARG A 63 20.29 5.76 11.04
N ASP A 64 20.35 5.86 9.71
CA ASP A 64 21.58 6.34 9.04
C ASP A 64 21.53 6.15 7.52
N ASP A 65 22.09 7.17 6.88
CA ASP A 65 22.25 7.47 5.47
C ASP A 65 22.93 6.37 4.63
N ALA A 66 22.43 6.17 3.40
CA ALA A 66 23.23 5.60 2.32
C ALA A 66 22.76 6.12 0.95
N HIS A 67 23.31 7.29 0.60
CA HIS A 67 24.01 7.59 -0.66
C HIS A 67 23.65 6.69 -1.87
N PHE A 68 22.88 7.22 -2.83
CA PHE A 68 22.88 6.68 -4.20
C PHE A 68 23.62 7.66 -5.11
N GLU A 69 24.94 7.46 -5.18
CA GLU A 69 25.83 8.10 -6.13
C GLU A 69 25.43 7.69 -7.55
N LYS A 70 25.19 8.68 -8.41
CA LYS A 70 24.95 8.47 -9.84
C LYS A 70 26.29 8.18 -10.52
N SER A 71 26.60 6.91 -10.74
CA SER A 71 27.57 6.54 -11.78
C SER A 71 26.83 6.26 -13.08
N GLN A 72 26.98 7.16 -14.05
CA GLN A 72 26.91 6.77 -15.46
C GLN A 72 28.08 7.43 -16.19
N VAL A 73 29.19 6.71 -16.20
CA VAL A 73 30.27 6.83 -17.18
C VAL A 73 30.09 5.67 -18.16
N ASN A 74 29.73 5.99 -19.40
CA ASN A 74 30.49 5.68 -20.62
C ASN A 74 29.67 6.13 -21.84
#